data_AF-A0A930DKW6-F1
#
_entry.id   AF-A0A930DKW6-F1
#
_cell.length_a   1.000
_cell.length_b   1.000
_cell.length_c   1.000
_cell.angle_alpha   90.00
_cell.angle_beta   90.00
_cell.angle_gamma   90.00
#
_symmetry.space_group_name_H-M   'P 1'
#
loop_
_entity.id
_entity.type
_entity.pdbx_description
1 polymer ?
#
loop_
_entity_poly.entity_id
_entity_poly.type
_entity_poly.pdbx_seq_one_letter_code
_entity_poly.pdbx_strand_id
1 'polypeptide(L)'
;MSRFNLLEENWIRVLEEGEMKEVSLITLFENAEKYRCLAGEMATQDFAMLRFLLAVLHTVFSRVNADGEAYDFLEIDEKFRQKEAVSEDDEEEYNDALMETWKTLWQRGKFPSVVRKYLEAWKDHFYLLDEKYPFYQVTKEEALPKLQNNKNTGFVTGSQINRTISESKNKMALFSPKG
;
A
#
# COMPACT_ATOMS: atom_id res chain seq x y z
N MET A 1 -17.28 9.19 10.76
CA MET A 1 -16.65 8.06 11.50
C MET A 1 -15.82 7.25 10.52
N SER A 2 -14.53 7.08 10.82
CA SER A 2 -13.59 6.29 10.01
C SER A 2 -13.95 4.80 10.06
N ARG A 3 -13.94 4.11 8.92
CA ARG A 3 -14.30 2.70 8.80
C ARG A 3 -13.38 1.96 7.83
N PHE A 4 -13.26 0.65 8.05
CA PHE A 4 -12.52 -0.29 7.20
C PHE A 4 -11.03 0.09 7.09
N ASN A 5 -10.26 -0.19 8.15
CA ASN A 5 -8.83 0.09 8.18
C ASN A 5 -8.05 -1.03 7.50
N LEU A 6 -7.34 -0.71 6.42
CA LEU A 6 -6.61 -1.68 5.58
C LEU A 6 -5.47 -2.39 6.32
N LEU A 7 -5.03 -1.86 7.47
CA LEU A 7 -4.00 -2.49 8.31
C LEU A 7 -4.53 -3.69 9.09
N GLU A 8 -5.79 -3.65 9.50
CA GLU A 8 -6.40 -4.59 10.46
C GLU A 8 -7.47 -5.47 9.82
N GLU A 9 -8.23 -4.93 8.87
CA GLU A 9 -9.25 -5.69 8.13
C GLU A 9 -8.60 -6.66 7.16
N ASN A 10 -9.22 -7.82 6.96
CA ASN A 10 -8.76 -8.79 5.96
C ASN A 10 -9.32 -8.44 4.59
N TRP A 11 -8.44 -8.15 3.63
CA TRP A 11 -8.83 -7.75 2.27
C TRP A 11 -7.85 -8.16 1.17
N ILE A 12 -6.63 -8.56 1.53
CA ILE A 12 -5.60 -8.98 0.57
C ILE A 12 -5.67 -10.49 0.42
N ARG A 13 -5.90 -10.98 -0.80
CA ARG A 13 -5.93 -12.40 -1.11
C ARG A 13 -4.51 -12.95 -1.33
N VAL A 14 -4.18 -14.03 -0.62
CA VAL A 14 -2.90 -14.73 -0.69
C VAL A 14 -3.11 -16.24 -0.81
N LEU A 15 -2.12 -16.93 -1.38
CA LEU A 15 -2.09 -18.39 -1.44
C LEU A 15 -1.10 -18.95 -0.41
N GLU A 16 -1.59 -19.69 0.58
CA GLU A 16 -0.81 -20.37 1.61
C GLU A 16 -1.10 -21.87 1.53
N GLU A 17 -0.08 -22.71 1.33
CA GLU A 17 -0.23 -24.19 1.27
C GLU A 17 -1.32 -24.72 0.31
N GLY A 18 -1.66 -23.96 -0.73
CA GLY A 18 -2.71 -24.32 -1.70
C GLY A 18 -4.12 -23.83 -1.33
N GLU A 19 -4.27 -23.19 -0.17
CA GLU A 19 -5.50 -22.55 0.28
C GLU A 19 -5.45 -21.03 0.02
N MET A 20 -6.55 -20.49 -0.52
CA MET A 20 -6.71 -19.05 -0.66
C MET A 20 -7.23 -18.45 0.64
N LYS A 21 -6.56 -17.41 1.13
CA LYS A 21 -6.95 -16.70 2.37
C LYS A 21 -6.99 -15.19 2.12
N GLU A 22 -7.84 -14.51 2.86
CA GLU A 22 -7.84 -13.05 2.96
C GLU A 22 -7.16 -12.63 4.26
N VAL A 23 -6.17 -11.74 4.13
CA VAL A 23 -5.36 -11.25 5.25
C VAL A 23 -5.30 -9.73 5.26
N SER A 24 -4.99 -9.17 6.43
CA SER A 24 -4.74 -7.74 6.59
C SER A 24 -3.33 -7.34 6.14
N LEU A 25 -3.08 -6.04 5.95
CA LEU A 25 -1.75 -5.57 5.54
C LEU A 25 -0.67 -5.89 6.59
N ILE A 26 -0.99 -5.79 7.88
CA ILE A 26 -0.07 -6.18 8.97
C ILE A 26 0.20 -7.69 8.91
N THR A 27 -0.84 -8.51 8.85
CA THR A 27 -0.72 -9.97 8.81
C THR A 27 0.06 -10.44 7.59
N LEU A 28 -0.07 -9.73 6.46
CA LEU A 28 0.69 -9.98 5.24
C LEU A 28 2.19 -9.82 5.49
N PHE A 29 2.65 -8.69 6.03
CA PHE A 29 4.08 -8.46 6.26
C PHE A 29 4.66 -9.35 7.37
N GLU A 30 3.88 -9.67 8.40
CA GLU A 30 4.31 -10.53 9.52
C GLU A 30 4.51 -12.01 9.13
N ASN A 31 3.88 -12.45 8.04
CA ASN A 31 3.87 -13.85 7.61
C ASN A 31 4.22 -14.01 6.11
N ALA A 32 4.86 -13.01 5.52
CA ALA A 32 5.15 -12.97 4.09
C ALA A 32 5.88 -14.22 3.59
N GLU A 33 6.70 -14.84 4.43
CA GLU A 33 7.46 -16.06 4.14
C GLU A 33 6.61 -17.31 3.93
N LYS A 34 5.36 -17.30 4.41
CA LYS A 34 4.43 -18.44 4.30
C LYS A 34 3.61 -18.40 3.02
N TYR A 35 3.48 -17.22 2.42
CA TYR A 35 2.64 -17.04 1.25
C TYR A 35 3.43 -17.32 -0.02
N ARG A 36 2.86 -18.17 -0.88
CA ARG A 36 3.46 -18.48 -2.18
C ARG A 36 3.36 -17.30 -3.15
N CYS A 37 2.21 -16.63 -3.16
CA CYS A 37 1.94 -15.48 -4.02
C CYS A 37 0.69 -14.72 -3.56
N LEU A 38 0.51 -13.52 -4.11
CA LEU A 38 -0.79 -12.85 -4.14
C LEU A 38 -1.77 -13.68 -5.00
N ALA A 39 -3.05 -13.65 -4.64
CA ALA A 39 -4.10 -14.44 -5.25
C ALA A 39 -5.36 -13.58 -5.50
N GLY A 40 -5.16 -12.38 -6.05
CA GLY A 40 -6.24 -11.51 -6.49
C GLY A 40 -7.04 -12.09 -7.65
N GLU A 41 -8.14 -11.42 -8.01
CA GLU A 41 -9.04 -11.88 -9.07
C GLU A 41 -8.42 -11.75 -10.47
N MET A 42 -7.43 -10.86 -10.61
CA MET A 42 -6.75 -10.57 -11.87
C MET A 42 -5.25 -10.37 -11.65
N ALA A 43 -4.43 -10.83 -12.60
CA ALA A 43 -2.99 -10.61 -12.55
C ALA A 43 -2.60 -9.10 -12.51
N THR A 44 -3.42 -8.23 -13.08
CA THR A 44 -3.22 -6.77 -13.01
C THR A 44 -3.47 -6.21 -11.62
N GLN A 45 -4.39 -6.81 -10.84
CA GLN A 45 -4.61 -6.48 -9.44
C GLN A 45 -3.39 -6.91 -8.61
N ASP A 46 -2.90 -8.12 -8.80
CA ASP A 46 -1.71 -8.63 -8.09
C ASP A 46 -0.49 -7.75 -8.34
N PHE A 47 -0.29 -7.31 -9.59
CA PHE A 47 0.79 -6.39 -9.93
C PHE A 47 0.66 -5.03 -9.22
N ALA A 48 -0.55 -4.46 -9.17
CA ALA A 48 -0.80 -3.20 -8.45
C ALA A 48 -0.57 -3.36 -6.94
N MET A 49 -1.03 -4.47 -6.36
CA MET A 49 -0.81 -4.82 -4.97
C MET A 49 0.68 -4.98 -4.66
N LEU A 50 1.43 -5.71 -5.49
CA LEU A 50 2.88 -5.85 -5.33
C LEU A 50 3.58 -4.49 -5.30
N ARG A 51 3.24 -3.57 -6.21
CA ARG A 51 3.82 -2.22 -6.23
C ARG A 51 3.51 -1.44 -4.96
N PHE A 52 2.29 -1.54 -4.44
CA PHE A 52 1.91 -0.92 -3.19
C PHE A 52 2.69 -1.49 -2.00
N LEU A 53 2.81 -2.81 -1.90
CA LEU A 53 3.58 -3.47 -0.86
C LEU A 53 5.06 -3.10 -0.92
N LEU A 54 5.64 -3.06 -2.12
CA LEU A 54 7.01 -2.59 -2.34
C LEU A 54 7.18 -1.13 -1.93
N ALA A 55 6.21 -0.25 -2.21
CA ALA A 55 6.29 1.16 -1.79
C ALA A 55 6.36 1.30 -0.26
N VAL A 56 5.62 0.46 0.49
CA VAL A 56 5.74 0.41 1.96
C VAL A 56 7.14 -0.04 2.37
N LEU A 57 7.65 -1.14 1.81
CA LEU A 57 8.97 -1.68 2.14
C LEU A 57 10.10 -0.69 1.80
N HIS A 58 10.08 -0.10 0.61
CA HIS A 58 11.04 0.93 0.21
C HIS A 58 10.97 2.13 1.13
N THR A 59 9.78 2.55 1.55
CA THR A 59 9.66 3.67 2.49
C THR A 59 10.31 3.33 3.83
N VAL A 60 10.09 2.13 4.37
CA VAL A 60 10.71 1.72 5.64
C VAL A 60 12.22 1.60 5.48
N PHE A 61 12.70 0.77 4.55
CA PHE A 61 14.11 0.38 4.48
C PHE A 61 15.03 1.39 3.80
N SER A 62 14.49 2.44 3.18
CA SER A 62 15.31 3.59 2.77
C SER A 62 15.65 4.53 3.92
N ARG A 63 15.14 4.25 5.13
CA ARG A 63 15.23 5.14 6.31
C ARG A 63 15.77 4.42 7.53
N VAL A 64 15.48 3.12 7.65
CA VAL A 64 15.98 2.26 8.71
C VAL A 64 16.63 1.00 8.15
N ASN A 65 17.57 0.42 8.90
CA ASN A 65 18.24 -0.82 8.59
C ASN A 65 17.37 -2.07 8.89
N ALA A 66 17.91 -3.27 8.70
CA ALA A 66 17.22 -4.54 8.92
C ALA A 66 16.82 -4.80 10.40
N ASP A 67 17.43 -4.10 11.34
CA ASP A 67 17.13 -4.15 12.77
C ASP A 67 16.11 -3.08 13.19
N GLY A 68 15.78 -2.16 12.28
CA GLY A 68 14.81 -1.09 12.48
C GLY A 68 15.40 0.17 13.12
N GLU A 69 16.72 0.33 13.04
CA GLU A 69 17.45 1.51 13.49
C GLU A 69 17.64 2.47 12.31
N ALA A 70 17.55 3.79 12.56
CA ALA A 70 17.80 4.78 11.51
C ALA A 70 19.26 4.71 11.05
N TYR A 71 19.51 4.98 9.77
CA TYR A 71 20.88 5.09 9.28
C TYR A 71 21.56 6.34 9.85
N ASP A 72 22.87 6.28 10.12
CA ASP A 72 23.60 7.33 10.84
C ASP A 72 23.58 8.69 10.14
N PHE A 73 23.55 8.69 8.80
CA PHE A 73 23.47 9.88 7.95
C PHE A 73 22.02 10.35 7.71
N LEU A 74 21.02 9.81 8.43
CA LEU A 74 19.60 10.18 8.32
C LEU A 74 18.97 10.55 9.66
N GLU A 75 18.37 11.72 9.71
CA GLU A 75 17.41 12.05 10.76
C GLU A 75 15.96 11.78 10.32
N ILE A 76 15.26 10.96 11.08
CA ILE A 76 13.84 10.68 10.89
C ILE A 76 13.00 11.15 12.09
N ASP A 77 11.77 11.56 11.82
CA ASP A 77 10.79 11.86 12.86
C ASP A 77 10.00 10.62 13.32
N GLU A 78 9.09 10.81 14.27
CA GLU A 78 8.21 9.76 14.81
C GLU A 78 7.32 9.07 13.76
N LYS A 79 7.11 9.72 12.60
CA LYS A 79 6.35 9.18 11.46
C LYS A 79 7.26 8.62 10.36
N PHE A 80 8.53 8.36 10.66
CA PHE A 80 9.52 7.89 9.68
C PHE A 80 9.64 8.84 8.49
N ARG A 81 9.47 10.14 8.70
CA ARG A 81 9.77 11.14 7.66
C ARG A 81 11.20 11.60 7.83
N GLN A 82 11.95 11.50 6.75
CA GLN A 82 13.30 12.05 6.64
C GLN A 82 13.22 13.58 6.70
N LYS A 83 14.05 14.21 7.54
CA LYS A 83 14.08 15.66 7.69
C LYS A 83 14.80 16.37 6.54
N GLU A 84 15.92 15.82 6.10
CA GLU A 84 16.79 16.37 5.05
C GLU A 84 17.22 15.27 4.09
N ALA A 85 17.42 15.60 2.82
CA ALA A 85 17.90 14.64 1.83
C ALA A 85 19.29 14.09 2.22
N VAL A 86 19.62 12.89 1.74
CA VAL A 86 20.98 12.35 1.86
C VAL A 86 21.93 13.34 1.17
N SER A 87 23.01 13.72 1.84
CA SER A 87 23.99 14.63 1.27
C SER A 87 24.72 13.96 0.11
N GLU A 88 25.25 14.74 -0.83
CA GLU A 88 26.05 14.20 -1.94
C GLU A 88 27.31 13.48 -1.43
N ASP A 89 27.84 13.92 -0.28
CA ASP A 89 29.03 13.32 0.35
C ASP A 89 28.73 11.93 0.95
N ASP A 90 27.47 11.66 1.34
CA ASP A 90 27.04 10.40 1.96
C ASP A 90 26.39 9.41 0.96
N GLU A 91 26.32 9.75 -0.34
CA GLU A 91 25.57 8.95 -1.33
C GLU A 91 26.12 7.51 -1.50
N GLU A 92 27.44 7.35 -1.51
CA GLU A 92 28.07 6.03 -1.63
C GLU A 92 27.79 5.17 -0.39
N GLU A 93 28.00 5.73 0.80
CA GLU A 93 27.73 5.06 2.08
C GLU A 93 26.25 4.67 2.23
N TYR A 94 25.35 5.54 1.79
CA TYR A 94 23.92 5.24 1.75
C TYR A 94 23.59 4.04 0.87
N ASN A 95 24.10 4.00 -0.36
CA ASN A 95 23.84 2.90 -1.28
C ASN A 95 24.39 1.57 -0.75
N ASP A 96 25.57 1.59 -0.15
CA ASP A 96 26.17 0.40 0.49
C ASP A 96 25.32 -0.07 1.69
N ALA A 97 24.88 0.84 2.55
CA ALA A 97 24.03 0.52 3.70
C ALA A 97 22.66 -0.07 3.28
N LEU A 98 22.06 0.45 2.20
CA LEU A 98 20.84 -0.11 1.63
C LEU A 98 21.05 -1.52 1.09
N MET A 99 22.18 -1.76 0.42
CA MET A 99 22.53 -3.07 -0.12
C MET A 99 22.75 -4.10 1.00
N GLU A 100 23.45 -3.72 2.07
CA GLU A 100 23.65 -4.59 3.24
C GLU A 100 22.33 -4.88 3.97
N THR A 101 21.45 -3.88 4.09
CA THR A 101 20.10 -4.08 4.63
C THR A 101 19.30 -5.06 3.77
N TRP A 102 19.34 -4.93 2.44
CA TRP A 102 18.68 -5.87 1.54
C TRP A 102 19.21 -7.30 1.70
N LYS A 103 20.53 -7.49 1.74
CA LYS A 103 21.17 -8.81 1.94
C LYS A 103 20.74 -9.43 3.27
N THR A 104 20.73 -8.63 4.34
CA THR A 104 20.34 -9.07 5.68
C THR A 104 18.88 -9.51 5.73
N LEU A 105 17.97 -8.72 5.15
CA LEU A 105 16.55 -9.07 5.05
C LEU A 105 16.34 -10.35 4.24
N TRP A 106 17.06 -10.50 3.14
CA TRP A 106 17.00 -11.69 2.29
C TRP A 106 17.43 -12.96 3.06
N GLN A 107 18.57 -12.90 3.76
CA GLN A 107 19.08 -14.02 4.56
C GLN A 107 18.15 -14.37 5.73
N ARG A 108 17.56 -13.36 6.37
CA ARG A 108 16.61 -13.53 7.46
C ARG A 108 15.31 -14.19 7.01
N GLY A 109 14.90 -13.97 5.77
CA GLY A 109 13.69 -14.55 5.17
C GLY A 109 12.38 -14.07 5.81
N LYS A 110 12.42 -13.06 6.69
CA LYS A 110 11.27 -12.52 7.41
C LYS A 110 11.47 -11.03 7.70
N PHE A 111 10.41 -10.25 7.52
CA PHE A 111 10.47 -8.82 7.79
C PHE A 111 10.51 -8.51 9.30
N PRO A 112 11.33 -7.54 9.73
CA PRO A 112 11.35 -7.05 11.10
C PRO A 112 10.05 -6.30 11.47
N SER A 113 9.77 -6.22 12.77
CA SER A 113 8.57 -5.53 13.30
C SER A 113 8.53 -4.03 13.00
N VAL A 114 9.63 -3.42 12.54
CA VAL A 114 9.65 -2.00 12.17
C VAL A 114 8.69 -1.67 11.02
N VAL A 115 8.40 -2.63 10.13
CA VAL A 115 7.38 -2.45 9.09
C VAL A 115 6.00 -2.22 9.72
N ARG A 116 5.65 -3.00 10.75
CA ARG A 116 4.41 -2.81 11.52
C ARG A 116 4.40 -1.44 12.22
N LYS A 117 5.50 -1.07 12.89
CA LYS A 117 5.62 0.24 13.58
C LYS A 117 5.38 1.41 12.63
N TYR A 118 5.96 1.33 11.41
CA TYR A 118 5.72 2.34 10.37
C TYR A 118 4.24 2.41 9.97
N LEU A 119 3.60 1.27 9.70
CA LEU A 119 2.19 1.22 9.34
C LEU A 119 1.30 1.79 10.45
N GLU A 120 1.57 1.45 11.70
CA GLU A 120 0.85 1.96 12.88
C GLU A 120 1.02 3.48 13.04
N ALA A 121 2.21 4.04 12.79
CA ALA A 121 2.45 5.50 12.82
C ALA A 121 1.62 6.26 11.77
N TRP A 122 1.18 5.57 10.72
CA TRP A 122 0.34 6.10 9.64
C TRP A 122 -1.09 5.57 9.65
N LYS A 123 -1.54 4.88 10.72
CA LYS A 123 -2.84 4.19 10.80
C LYS A 123 -4.03 5.02 10.33
N ASP A 124 -4.06 6.30 10.67
CA ASP A 124 -5.14 7.23 10.32
C ASP A 124 -5.28 7.48 8.81
N HIS A 125 -4.27 7.14 8.00
CA HIS A 125 -4.28 7.34 6.54
C HIS A 125 -4.63 6.05 5.77
N PHE A 126 -4.84 4.93 6.48
CA PHE A 126 -5.18 3.62 5.89
C PHE A 126 -6.66 3.25 6.05
N TYR A 127 -7.51 4.18 6.48
CA TYR A 127 -8.96 3.98 6.43
C TYR A 127 -9.47 4.17 5.00
N LEU A 128 -10.13 3.13 4.46
CA LEU A 128 -10.74 3.23 3.13
C LEU A 128 -11.91 4.22 3.12
N LEU A 129 -12.65 4.28 4.22
CA LEU A 129 -13.80 5.17 4.40
C LEU A 129 -13.48 6.16 5.51
N ASP A 130 -12.88 7.29 5.15
CA ASP A 130 -12.57 8.39 6.07
C ASP A 130 -13.01 9.74 5.50
N GLU A 131 -13.34 10.68 6.39
CA GLU A 131 -13.79 12.01 5.96
C GLU A 131 -12.62 12.93 5.59
N LYS A 132 -11.44 12.72 6.21
CA LYS A 132 -10.28 13.60 6.13
C LYS A 132 -9.13 13.02 5.31
N TYR A 133 -8.83 11.73 5.48
CA TYR A 133 -7.74 11.03 4.83
C TYR A 133 -8.19 9.68 4.24
N PRO A 134 -9.19 9.65 3.33
CA PRO A 134 -9.64 8.40 2.73
C PRO A 134 -8.54 7.81 1.86
N PHE A 135 -8.14 6.56 2.14
CA PHE A 135 -7.03 5.91 1.47
C PHE A 135 -7.25 5.88 -0.05
N TYR A 136 -6.28 6.44 -0.79
CA TYR A 136 -6.27 6.50 -2.26
C TYR A 136 -7.51 7.18 -2.89
N GLN A 137 -8.16 8.07 -2.14
CA GLN A 137 -9.33 8.82 -2.60
C GLN A 137 -9.13 10.31 -2.35
N VAL A 138 -9.92 11.12 -3.05
CA VAL A 138 -10.01 12.57 -2.81
C VAL A 138 -11.23 12.88 -1.97
N THR A 139 -11.13 13.85 -1.07
CA THR A 139 -12.27 14.24 -0.25
C THR A 139 -13.31 14.99 -1.09
N LYS A 140 -14.54 15.09 -0.58
CA LYS A 140 -15.59 15.88 -1.23
C LYS A 140 -15.19 17.34 -1.37
N GLU A 141 -14.53 17.89 -0.36
CA GLU A 141 -14.08 19.29 -0.33
C GLU A 141 -13.03 19.59 -1.40
N GLU A 142 -12.12 18.65 -1.66
CA GLU A 142 -11.10 18.77 -2.71
C GLU A 142 -11.67 18.56 -4.12
N ALA A 143 -12.66 17.67 -4.25
CA ALA A 143 -13.26 17.32 -5.54
C ALA A 143 -14.28 18.37 -6.01
N LEU A 144 -15.10 18.92 -5.11
CA LEU A 144 -16.25 19.75 -5.48
C LEU A 144 -15.88 21.01 -6.28
N PRO A 145 -14.83 21.79 -5.94
CA PRO A 145 -14.39 22.94 -6.73
C PRO A 145 -13.92 22.55 -8.14
N LYS A 146 -13.32 21.36 -8.30
CA LYS A 146 -12.84 20.86 -9.60
C LYS A 146 -13.97 20.35 -10.49
N LEU A 147 -15.05 19.84 -9.88
CA LEU A 147 -16.22 19.33 -10.58
C LEU A 147 -17.18 20.46 -11.03
N GLN A 148 -17.34 21.52 -10.22
CA GLN A 148 -18.22 22.65 -10.55
C GLN A 148 -17.78 23.43 -11.79
N ASN A 149 -16.48 23.45 -12.11
CA ASN A 149 -15.93 24.15 -13.27
C ASN A 149 -15.95 23.32 -14.57
N ASN A 150 -16.42 22.07 -14.53
CA ASN A 150 -16.37 21.18 -15.69
C ASN A 150 -17.78 20.76 -16.15
N LYS A 151 -18.17 21.17 -17.37
CA LYS A 151 -19.49 20.86 -17.96
C LYS A 151 -19.70 19.38 -18.28
N ASN A 152 -18.66 18.54 -18.19
CA ASN A 152 -18.67 17.10 -18.48
C ASN A 152 -18.33 16.25 -17.24
N THR A 153 -19.01 16.46 -16.12
CA THR A 153 -18.85 15.59 -14.94
C THR A 153 -19.54 14.25 -15.17
N GLY A 154 -18.76 13.27 -15.63
CA GLY A 154 -19.19 11.87 -15.73
C GLY A 154 -19.47 11.30 -14.34
N PHE A 155 -20.56 10.54 -14.20
CA PHE A 155 -20.88 9.85 -12.96
C PHE A 155 -20.15 8.51 -12.95
N VAL A 156 -19.24 8.30 -11.99
CA VAL A 156 -18.51 7.04 -11.84
C VAL A 156 -19.18 6.18 -10.76
N THR A 157 -19.60 4.98 -11.10
CA THR A 157 -20.17 4.00 -10.15
C THR A 157 -19.12 2.96 -9.74
N GLY A 158 -19.31 2.31 -8.58
CA GLY A 158 -18.40 1.24 -8.14
C GLY A 158 -18.26 0.09 -9.16
N SER A 159 -19.31 -0.19 -9.94
CA SER A 159 -19.27 -1.17 -11.03
C SER A 159 -18.27 -0.82 -12.13
N GLN A 160 -17.96 0.47 -12.35
CA GLN A 160 -16.98 0.90 -13.35
C GLN A 160 -15.53 0.81 -12.86
N ILE A 161 -15.32 0.59 -11.55
CA ILE A 161 -14.01 0.24 -10.99
C ILE A 161 -13.67 -1.21 -11.31
N ASN A 162 -14.70 -2.07 -11.40
CA ASN A 162 -14.52 -3.45 -11.84
C ASN A 162 -14.20 -3.49 -13.34
N ARG A 163 -12.94 -3.78 -13.68
CA ARG A 163 -12.47 -3.84 -15.07
C ARG A 163 -13.04 -5.01 -15.88
N THR A 164 -13.84 -5.90 -15.29
CA THR A 164 -14.62 -6.88 -16.05
C THR A 164 -15.94 -6.32 -16.60
N ILE A 165 -16.42 -5.19 -16.08
CA ILE A 165 -17.72 -4.61 -16.43
C ILE A 165 -17.48 -3.27 -17.12
N SER A 166 -17.76 -3.21 -18.42
CA SER A 166 -17.77 -1.97 -19.20
C SER A 166 -19.20 -1.57 -19.51
N GLU A 167 -19.81 -0.81 -18.60
CA GLU A 167 -21.19 -0.33 -18.74
C GLU A 167 -21.25 1.20 -18.87
N SER A 168 -21.98 1.67 -19.88
CA SER A 168 -22.41 3.06 -20.00
C SER A 168 -23.85 3.19 -19.51
N LYS A 169 -24.25 4.36 -18.98
CA LYS A 169 -25.63 4.61 -18.53
C LYS A 169 -26.73 4.31 -19.58
N ASN A 170 -26.37 4.17 -20.86
CA ASN A 170 -27.29 3.89 -21.96
C ASN A 170 -27.50 2.40 -22.26
N LYS A 171 -26.68 1.48 -21.74
CA LYS A 171 -26.82 0.03 -21.98
C LYS A 171 -26.42 -0.78 -20.76
N MET A 172 -27.38 -1.52 -20.20
CA MET A 172 -27.16 -2.51 -19.14
C MET A 172 -26.53 -3.76 -19.74
N ALA A 173 -25.41 -4.24 -19.20
CA ALA A 173 -24.81 -5.49 -19.64
C ALA A 173 -25.58 -6.66 -19.02
N LEU A 174 -26.37 -7.34 -19.85
CA LEU A 174 -27.26 -8.44 -19.44
C LEU A 174 -26.48 -9.67 -18.91
N PHE A 175 -25.20 -9.77 -19.23
CA PHE A 175 -24.28 -10.83 -18.79
C PHE A 175 -23.05 -10.23 -18.13
N SER A 176 -23.24 -9.40 -17.11
CA SER A 176 -22.14 -9.01 -16.23
C SER A 176 -21.66 -10.26 -15.47
N PRO A 177 -20.34 -10.56 -15.45
CA PRO A 177 -19.82 -11.65 -14.63
C PRO A 177 -20.26 -11.38 -13.19
N LYS A 178 -21.07 -12.29 -12.64
CA LYS A 178 -21.57 -12.17 -11.27
C LYS A 178 -20.35 -12.13 -10.35
N GLY A 179 -20.24 -11.04 -9.58
CA GLY A 179 -19.37 -10.99 -8.41
C GLY A 179 -19.84 -11.93 -7.32
#